data_AF-A0A7C3HH64-F1
#
_entry.id   AF-A0A7C3HH64-F1
#
_cell.length_a   1.000
_cell.length_b   1.000
_cell.length_c   1.000
_cell.angle_alpha   90.00
_cell.angle_beta   90.00
_cell.angle_gamma   90.00
#
_symmetry.space_group_name_H-M   'P 1'
#
loop_
_entity.id
_entity.type
_entity.pdbx_description
1 polymer ?
#
loop_
_entity_poly.entity_id
_entity_poly.type
_entity_poly.pdbx_seq_one_letter_code
_entity_poly.pdbx_strand_id
1 'polypeptide(L)'
;MKPKVQIQLGHGTAQETPVKQVRSSGWIRKMLSFLLGGAAFAAFATSIWASAVRTDRPVVQAVRVDRGPRVDGFLDEDCWKLAQPATGFLQREPREGVPATERTEVRIVYDAKNLYFGIRCYDSDPGRIVATQLARDGDLDGDDHLSLVLDTYHDRRNAFYFSVNPLGARLDGYLTDESERFDMNWNGVWDCRARVDSSGWVAEIVIPFRTLR
;
A
#
# COMPACT_ATOMS: atom_id res chain seq x y z
N MET A 1 -6.50 -1.66 19.75
CA MET A 1 -6.44 -2.34 18.44
C MET A 1 -5.37 -1.60 17.64
N LYS A 2 -4.24 -2.26 17.35
CA LYS A 2 -3.13 -1.66 16.58
C LYS A 2 -3.52 -1.61 15.10
N PRO A 3 -3.00 -0.66 14.32
CA PRO A 3 -3.36 -0.53 12.91
C PRO A 3 -2.85 -1.74 12.12
N LYS A 4 -3.74 -2.43 11.39
CA LYS A 4 -3.38 -3.46 10.42
C LYS A 4 -2.75 -2.78 9.18
N VAL A 5 -1.55 -3.18 8.80
CA VAL A 5 -0.86 -2.63 7.61
C VAL A 5 -1.18 -3.52 6.40
N GLN A 6 -1.93 -2.96 5.45
CA GLN A 6 -2.22 -3.59 4.17
C GLN A 6 -1.47 -2.84 3.07
N ILE A 7 -0.71 -3.57 2.26
CA ILE A 7 0.09 -3.03 1.16
C ILE A 7 -0.52 -3.51 -0.14
N GLN A 8 -0.98 -2.58 -0.96
CA GLN A 8 -1.52 -2.86 -2.28
C GLN A 8 -0.52 -2.40 -3.34
N LEU A 9 -0.05 -3.32 -4.17
CA LEU A 9 0.89 -3.02 -5.26
C LEU A 9 0.21 -3.22 -6.61
N GLY A 10 0.39 -2.24 -7.50
CA GLY A 10 -0.06 -2.29 -8.89
C GLY A 10 0.99 -1.66 -9.81
N HIS A 11 1.08 -2.12 -11.06
CA HIS A 11 2.07 -1.64 -12.02
C HIS A 11 1.68 -0.24 -12.54
N GLY A 12 2.49 0.78 -12.28
CA GLY A 12 2.27 2.15 -12.79
C GLY A 12 3.01 2.40 -14.10
N THR A 13 2.30 2.60 -15.21
CA THR A 13 2.85 3.24 -16.42
C THR A 13 2.41 4.71 -16.45
N ALA A 14 3.33 5.64 -16.22
CA ALA A 14 3.09 7.06 -16.49
C ALA A 14 3.11 7.29 -18.02
N GLN A 15 1.96 7.59 -18.60
CA GLN A 15 1.88 8.19 -19.94
C GLN A 15 1.11 9.51 -19.86
N GLU A 16 1.79 10.58 -20.26
CA GLU A 16 1.27 11.94 -20.37
C GLU A 16 0.28 12.05 -21.54
N THR A 17 -0.81 12.80 -21.35
CA THR A 17 -1.67 13.27 -22.45
C THR A 17 -1.84 14.80 -22.36
N PRO A 18 -1.73 15.56 -23.47
CA PRO A 18 -1.89 16.99 -23.45
C PRO A 18 -3.38 17.36 -23.44
N VAL A 19 -3.81 18.11 -22.43
CA VAL A 19 -5.19 18.62 -22.34
C VAL A 19 -5.40 19.71 -23.40
N LYS A 20 -6.31 19.48 -24.34
CA LYS A 20 -6.84 20.50 -25.25
C LYS A 20 -7.55 21.60 -24.45
N GLN A 21 -7.11 22.84 -24.65
CA GLN A 21 -7.73 24.05 -24.14
C GLN A 21 -9.18 24.17 -24.67
N VAL A 22 -10.16 24.16 -23.78
CA VAL A 22 -11.55 24.50 -24.11
C VAL A 22 -11.69 26.03 -24.09
N ARG A 23 -11.98 26.60 -25.27
CA ARG A 23 -12.34 28.02 -25.44
C ARG A 23 -13.70 28.26 -24.79
N SER A 24 -13.77 29.11 -23.77
CA SER A 24 -15.05 29.62 -23.28
C SER A 24 -15.60 30.65 -24.27
N SER A 25 -16.65 30.27 -25.00
CA SER A 25 -17.49 31.19 -25.78
C SER A 25 -18.26 32.11 -24.83
N GLY A 26 -18.10 33.42 -25.01
CA GLY A 26 -18.93 34.42 -24.34
C GLY A 26 -20.40 34.21 -24.69
N TRP A 27 -21.30 34.65 -23.81
CA TRP A 27 -22.70 35.03 -24.11
C TRP A 27 -23.48 35.62 -22.92
N ILE A 28 -22.84 36.07 -21.83
CA ILE A 28 -23.57 36.79 -20.76
C ILE A 28 -23.01 38.20 -20.60
N ARG A 29 -23.40 39.05 -21.55
CA ARG A 29 -23.61 40.48 -21.33
C ARG A 29 -25.10 40.73 -21.58
N LYS A 30 -25.82 41.20 -20.56
CA LYS A 30 -26.81 42.27 -20.69
C LYS A 30 -27.02 42.90 -19.32
N MET A 31 -26.90 44.22 -19.32
CA MET A 31 -26.87 45.15 -18.20
C MET A 31 -28.01 46.15 -18.41
N LEU A 32 -28.37 46.86 -17.33
CA LEU A 32 -29.31 47.98 -17.15
C LEU A 32 -30.76 47.59 -16.84
N SER A 33 -31.49 48.18 -15.89
CA SER A 33 -31.27 49.24 -14.87
C SER A 33 -32.52 49.33 -13.98
N PHE A 34 -32.41 49.66 -12.69
CA PHE A 34 -33.01 50.87 -12.05
C PHE A 34 -32.98 50.84 -10.50
N LEU A 35 -32.34 51.88 -9.95
CA LEU A 35 -32.56 52.67 -8.72
C LEU A 35 -32.64 52.11 -7.27
N LEU A 36 -31.90 52.86 -6.43
CA LEU A 36 -32.15 53.33 -5.04
C LEU A 36 -31.74 52.45 -3.85
N GLY A 37 -30.64 52.87 -3.22
CA GLY A 37 -30.49 52.94 -1.75
C GLY A 37 -30.09 51.65 -1.04
N GLY A 38 -28.83 51.55 -0.60
CA GLY A 38 -28.44 50.55 0.38
C GLY A 38 -26.95 50.25 0.39
N ALA A 39 -26.33 50.53 1.53
CA ALA A 39 -25.05 50.05 2.04
C ALA A 39 -24.16 49.21 1.11
N ALA A 40 -22.94 49.71 0.90
CA ALA A 40 -21.84 49.00 0.27
C ALA A 40 -21.52 47.68 1.01
N PHE A 41 -22.08 46.57 0.54
CA PHE A 41 -21.60 45.23 0.89
C PHE A 41 -20.70 44.75 -0.25
N ALA A 42 -19.39 44.97 -0.08
CA ALA A 42 -18.40 44.37 -0.95
C ALA A 42 -18.42 42.85 -0.73
N ALA A 43 -19.13 42.13 -1.60
CA ALA A 43 -19.12 40.68 -1.62
C ALA A 43 -17.72 40.20 -2.03
N PHE A 44 -16.90 39.82 -1.05
CA PHE A 44 -15.68 39.08 -1.28
C PHE A 44 -16.06 37.67 -1.73
N ALA A 45 -16.16 37.45 -3.04
CA ALA A 45 -16.24 36.12 -3.60
C ALA A 45 -14.88 35.45 -3.42
N THR A 46 -14.68 34.74 -2.31
CA THR A 46 -13.54 33.84 -2.16
C THR A 46 -13.75 32.67 -3.11
N SER A 47 -13.12 32.74 -4.28
CA SER A 47 -12.94 31.57 -5.14
C SER A 47 -12.10 30.56 -4.35
N ILE A 48 -12.78 29.59 -3.74
CA ILE A 48 -12.14 28.36 -3.26
C ILE A 48 -11.68 27.64 -4.52
N TRP A 49 -10.43 27.86 -4.90
CA TRP A 49 -9.73 26.94 -5.78
C TRP A 49 -9.65 25.63 -5.02
N ALA A 50 -10.63 24.75 -5.24
CA ALA A 50 -10.47 23.35 -4.93
C ALA A 50 -9.31 22.88 -5.79
N SER A 51 -8.09 22.92 -5.24
CA SER A 51 -7.00 22.14 -5.77
C SER A 51 -7.51 20.71 -5.72
N ALA A 52 -7.87 20.17 -6.88
CA ALA A 52 -8.01 18.74 -7.03
C ALA A 52 -6.65 18.17 -6.64
N VAL A 53 -6.53 17.69 -5.40
CA VAL A 53 -5.37 16.92 -4.98
C VAL A 53 -5.34 15.76 -5.94
N ARG A 54 -4.41 15.81 -6.88
CA ARG A 54 -4.06 14.64 -7.68
C ARG A 54 -3.49 13.65 -6.68
N THR A 55 -4.29 12.70 -6.24
CA THR A 55 -3.83 11.52 -5.52
C THR A 55 -3.13 10.63 -6.53
N ASP A 56 -1.91 11.02 -6.93
CA ASP A 56 -1.08 10.11 -7.67
C ASP A 56 -0.85 8.87 -6.79
N ARG A 57 -1.15 7.68 -7.31
CA ARG A 57 -1.02 6.46 -6.52
C ARG A 57 0.45 6.31 -6.13
N PRO A 58 0.78 6.00 -4.87
CA PRO A 58 2.16 5.77 -4.47
C PRO A 58 2.81 4.70 -5.36
N VAL A 59 3.99 5.01 -5.90
CA VAL A 59 4.77 4.08 -6.71
C VAL A 59 6.00 3.66 -5.92
N VAL A 60 6.26 2.35 -5.88
CA VAL A 60 7.50 1.77 -5.36
C VAL A 60 8.22 1.05 -6.49
N GLN A 61 9.53 1.25 -6.58
CA GLN A 61 10.36 0.58 -7.57
C GLN A 61 10.99 -0.68 -6.97
N ALA A 62 10.74 -1.83 -7.59
CA ALA A 62 11.45 -3.06 -7.28
C ALA A 62 12.83 -3.06 -7.95
N VAL A 63 13.86 -3.52 -7.24
CA VAL A 63 15.24 -3.54 -7.73
C VAL A 63 15.65 -4.95 -8.15
N ARG A 64 16.21 -5.08 -9.35
CA ARG A 64 16.75 -6.36 -9.83
C ARG A 64 18.08 -6.68 -9.16
N VAL A 65 18.27 -7.94 -8.77
CA VAL A 65 19.52 -8.48 -8.24
C VAL A 65 19.91 -9.76 -8.96
N ASP A 66 21.20 -10.07 -8.99
CA ASP A 66 21.70 -11.31 -9.62
C ASP A 66 21.41 -12.55 -8.77
N ARG A 67 21.47 -12.38 -7.44
CA ARG A 67 21.15 -13.40 -6.45
C ARG A 67 20.23 -12.80 -5.39
N GLY A 68 19.09 -13.45 -5.15
CA GLY A 68 18.17 -13.06 -4.09
C GLY A 68 18.77 -13.19 -2.68
N PRO A 69 18.19 -12.48 -1.69
CA PRO A 69 18.56 -12.59 -0.27
C PRO A 69 18.25 -13.99 0.28
N ARG A 70 18.90 -14.33 1.40
CA ARG A 70 18.53 -15.53 2.16
C ARG A 70 17.35 -15.16 3.04
N VAL A 71 16.21 -15.81 2.86
CA VAL A 71 15.04 -15.60 3.72
C VAL A 71 15.26 -16.30 5.06
N ASP A 72 15.82 -15.59 6.03
CA ASP A 72 16.12 -16.08 7.39
C ASP A 72 15.57 -15.17 8.50
N GLY A 73 14.96 -14.05 8.13
CA GLY A 73 14.37 -13.07 9.04
C GLY A 73 15.34 -11.94 9.39
N PHE A 74 16.49 -11.83 8.73
CA PHE A 74 17.45 -10.75 8.94
C PHE A 74 17.55 -9.87 7.69
N LEU A 75 17.25 -8.57 7.83
CA LEU A 75 17.41 -7.61 6.73
C LEU A 75 18.85 -7.10 6.64
N ASP A 76 19.83 -8.00 6.57
CA ASP A 76 21.26 -7.65 6.64
C ASP A 76 22.01 -7.78 5.32
N GLU A 77 21.44 -8.43 4.30
CA GLU A 77 22.04 -8.51 2.98
C GLU A 77 22.11 -7.15 2.28
N ASP A 78 23.22 -6.93 1.54
CA ASP A 78 23.46 -5.69 0.83
C ASP A 78 22.42 -5.36 -0.24
N CYS A 79 21.72 -6.35 -0.79
CA CYS A 79 20.63 -6.11 -1.74
C CYS A 79 19.51 -5.25 -1.17
N TRP A 80 19.25 -5.34 0.14
CA TRP A 80 18.23 -4.51 0.80
C TRP A 80 18.61 -3.03 0.81
N LYS A 81 19.91 -2.70 0.75
CA LYS A 81 20.38 -1.31 0.68
C LYS A 81 20.20 -0.70 -0.71
N LEU A 82 20.04 -1.53 -1.75
CA LEU A 82 19.83 -1.08 -3.12
C LEU A 82 18.39 -0.61 -3.38
N ALA A 83 17.42 -1.17 -2.66
CA ALA A 83 16.01 -0.83 -2.80
C ALA A 83 15.63 0.36 -1.91
N GLN A 84 15.02 1.39 -2.51
CA GLN A 84 14.43 2.48 -1.76
C GLN A 84 13.23 1.95 -0.95
N PRO A 85 13.16 2.20 0.37
CA PRO A 85 12.03 1.74 1.16
C PRO A 85 10.76 2.50 0.77
N ALA A 86 9.69 1.77 0.48
CA ALA A 86 8.34 2.30 0.53
C ALA A 86 7.99 2.64 1.98
N THR A 87 7.48 3.85 2.19
CA THR A 87 7.10 4.40 3.50
C THR A 87 5.84 5.25 3.34
N GLY A 88 5.37 5.88 4.41
CA GLY A 88 4.21 6.77 4.36
C GLY A 88 2.88 6.04 4.19
N PHE A 89 2.82 4.79 4.67
CA PHE A 89 1.60 4.00 4.70
C PHE A 89 0.50 4.75 5.47
N LEU A 90 -0.73 4.59 4.97
CA LEU A 90 -1.91 5.16 5.60
C LEU A 90 -2.56 4.11 6.49
N GLN A 91 -3.17 4.59 7.55
CA GLN A 91 -3.93 3.79 8.47
C GLN A 91 -5.31 3.49 7.89
N ARG A 92 -5.79 2.24 8.04
CA ARG A 92 -7.19 1.89 7.80
C ARG A 92 -8.03 2.06 9.06
N GLU A 93 -7.51 1.63 10.21
CA GLU A 93 -8.19 1.64 11.49
C GLU A 93 -7.27 2.18 12.60
N PRO A 94 -7.78 2.93 13.60
CA PRO A 94 -9.19 3.31 13.80
C PRO A 94 -9.64 4.51 12.97
N ARG A 95 -8.70 5.27 12.39
CA ARG A 95 -9.00 6.40 11.52
C ARG A 95 -8.42 6.11 10.15
N GLU A 96 -9.28 6.01 9.15
CA GLU A 96 -8.90 5.73 7.78
C GLU A 96 -8.24 6.96 7.13
N GLY A 97 -7.22 6.72 6.30
CA GLY A 97 -6.60 7.73 5.43
C GLY A 97 -5.63 8.68 6.13
N VAL A 98 -5.43 8.58 7.45
CA VAL A 98 -4.39 9.33 8.16
C VAL A 98 -3.05 8.59 8.10
N PRO A 99 -1.89 9.27 8.26
CA PRO A 99 -0.61 8.59 8.37
C PRO A 99 -0.64 7.50 9.45
N ALA A 100 -0.04 6.34 9.15
CA ALA A 100 0.10 5.26 10.12
C ALA A 100 0.85 5.74 11.37
N THR A 101 0.35 5.35 12.55
CA THR A 101 0.97 5.73 13.83
C THR A 101 2.28 4.99 14.08
N GLU A 102 2.40 3.77 13.55
CA GLU A 102 3.60 2.96 13.60
C GLU A 102 4.28 2.95 12.23
N ARG A 103 5.58 3.26 12.20
CA ARG A 103 6.33 3.37 10.94
C ARG A 103 6.53 1.97 10.36
N THR A 104 6.28 1.83 9.06
CA THR A 104 6.61 0.61 8.30
C THR A 104 7.48 0.97 7.11
N GLU A 105 8.47 0.15 6.82
CA GLU A 105 9.28 0.22 5.61
C GLU A 105 9.18 -1.09 4.85
N VAL A 106 8.95 -1.00 3.54
CA VAL A 106 8.95 -2.17 2.66
C VAL A 106 9.92 -1.96 1.51
N ARG A 107 10.84 -2.90 1.35
CA ARG A 107 11.81 -2.95 0.26
C ARG A 107 11.46 -4.12 -0.65
N ILE A 108 11.60 -3.90 -1.94
CA ILE A 108 11.24 -4.91 -2.95
C ILE A 108 12.46 -5.15 -3.83
N VAL A 109 12.92 -6.40 -3.87
CA VAL A 109 13.95 -6.85 -4.79
C VAL A 109 13.46 -8.07 -5.55
N TYR A 110 14.05 -8.35 -6.71
CA TYR A 110 13.71 -9.54 -7.49
C TYR A 110 14.93 -10.10 -8.23
N ASP A 111 14.95 -11.41 -8.40
CA ASP A 111 15.91 -12.08 -9.28
C ASP A 111 15.19 -12.66 -10.51
N ALA A 112 15.82 -13.57 -11.26
CA ALA A 112 15.21 -14.17 -12.45
C ALA A 112 13.98 -15.05 -12.16
N LYS A 113 13.77 -15.49 -10.91
CA LYS A 113 12.78 -16.51 -10.54
C LYS A 113 11.81 -16.06 -9.46
N ASN A 114 12.21 -15.11 -8.61
CA ASN A 114 11.51 -14.80 -7.38
C ASN A 114 11.38 -13.28 -7.17
N LEU A 115 10.27 -12.90 -6.55
CA LEU A 115 10.02 -11.60 -5.95
C LEU A 115 10.26 -11.70 -4.45
N TYR A 116 10.93 -10.70 -3.88
CA TYR A 116 11.28 -10.67 -2.46
C TYR A 116 10.78 -9.38 -1.81
N PHE A 117 10.29 -9.50 -0.58
CA PHE A 117 9.91 -8.37 0.27
C PHE A 117 10.72 -8.39 1.55
N GLY A 118 11.39 -7.28 1.82
CA GLY A 118 12.07 -7.02 3.08
C GLY A 118 11.30 -5.96 3.85
N ILE A 119 10.76 -6.32 5.01
CA ILE A 119 9.76 -5.53 5.72
C ILE A 119 10.26 -5.23 7.12
N ARG A 120 10.26 -3.95 7.48
CA ARG A 120 10.53 -3.47 8.84
C ARG A 120 9.28 -2.79 9.39
N CYS A 121 8.69 -3.40 10.40
CA CYS A 121 7.59 -2.83 11.17
C CYS A 121 8.16 -2.29 12.47
N TYR A 122 8.24 -0.97 12.61
CA TYR A 122 8.60 -0.37 13.88
C TYR A 122 7.40 -0.41 14.82
N ASP A 123 7.66 -0.60 16.10
CA ASP A 123 6.65 -0.52 17.15
C ASP A 123 7.20 0.34 18.29
N SER A 124 6.43 1.35 18.70
CA SER A 124 6.79 2.20 19.84
C SER A 124 6.78 1.45 21.18
N ASP A 125 6.09 0.30 21.26
CA ASP A 125 6.04 -0.59 22.41
C ASP A 125 6.17 -2.07 21.97
N PRO A 126 7.38 -2.53 21.60
CA PRO A 126 7.60 -3.89 21.08
C PRO A 126 7.20 -5.00 22.05
N GLY A 127 7.19 -4.73 23.36
CA GLY A 127 6.74 -5.68 24.38
C GLY A 127 5.24 -5.98 24.32
N ARG A 128 4.47 -5.19 23.57
CA ARG A 128 3.03 -5.36 23.34
C ARG A 128 2.70 -5.85 21.93
N ILE A 129 3.70 -6.32 21.18
CA ILE A 129 3.43 -7.02 19.91
C ILE A 129 2.67 -8.30 20.23
N VAL A 130 1.53 -8.48 19.56
CA VAL A 130 0.67 -9.66 19.74
C VAL A 130 0.93 -10.60 18.57
N ALA A 131 1.45 -11.78 18.87
CA ALA A 131 1.55 -12.86 17.89
C ALA A 131 1.39 -14.18 18.63
N THR A 132 0.33 -14.90 18.32
CA THR A 132 -0.06 -16.14 19.01
C THR A 132 -0.22 -17.30 18.04
N GLN A 133 -0.52 -17.00 16.77
CA GLN A 133 -0.61 -18.01 15.73
C GLN A 133 0.78 -18.47 15.30
N LEU A 134 0.95 -19.78 15.16
CA LEU A 134 2.15 -20.43 14.65
C LEU A 134 1.87 -21.26 13.40
N ALA A 135 0.62 -21.68 13.21
CA ALA A 135 0.24 -22.53 12.10
C ALA A 135 0.15 -21.74 10.80
N ARG A 136 0.56 -22.39 9.70
CA ARG A 136 0.15 -21.96 8.36
C ARG A 136 -1.38 -22.06 8.24
N ASP A 137 -1.98 -21.10 7.55
CA ASP A 137 -3.41 -20.98 7.26
C ASP A 137 -4.29 -20.78 8.51
N GLY A 138 -3.67 -20.43 9.65
CA GLY A 138 -4.38 -20.03 10.85
C GLY A 138 -4.94 -18.61 10.75
N ASP A 139 -6.01 -18.33 11.49
CA ASP A 139 -6.57 -16.98 11.59
C ASP A 139 -5.55 -16.04 12.27
N LEU A 140 -5.22 -14.94 11.58
CA LEU A 140 -4.27 -13.91 12.02
C LEU A 140 -4.97 -12.65 12.52
N ASP A 141 -6.31 -12.58 12.55
CA ASP A 141 -7.03 -11.35 12.86
C ASP A 141 -6.79 -10.82 14.29
N GLY A 142 -6.47 -11.73 15.22
CA GLY A 142 -6.10 -11.41 16.60
C GLY A 142 -4.63 -11.07 16.81
N ASP A 143 -3.79 -11.31 15.80
CA ASP A 143 -2.36 -11.02 15.82
C ASP A 143 -2.05 -9.71 15.10
N ASP A 144 -0.95 -9.07 15.50
CA ASP A 144 -0.27 -8.11 14.65
C ASP A 144 0.18 -8.87 13.38
N HIS A 145 -0.11 -8.31 12.21
CA HIS A 145 0.27 -8.90 10.94
C HIS A 145 0.42 -7.84 9.86
N LEU A 146 1.08 -8.22 8.77
CA LEU A 146 1.15 -7.43 7.56
C LEU A 146 0.66 -8.26 6.39
N SER A 147 -0.09 -7.61 5.51
CA SER A 147 -0.65 -8.25 4.31
C SER A 147 -0.21 -7.55 3.03
N LEU A 148 0.17 -8.35 2.04
CA LEU A 148 0.47 -7.97 0.67
C LEU A 148 -0.70 -8.36 -0.23
N VAL A 149 -1.18 -7.43 -1.04
CA VAL A 149 -2.20 -7.66 -2.06
C VAL A 149 -1.63 -7.30 -3.43
N LEU A 150 -1.50 -8.29 -4.30
CA LEU A 150 -0.80 -8.19 -5.58
C LEU A 150 -1.74 -8.48 -6.75
N ASP A 151 -2.07 -7.45 -7.54
CA ASP A 151 -2.69 -7.60 -8.86
C ASP A 151 -1.58 -7.71 -9.92
N THR A 152 -1.18 -8.94 -10.24
CA THR A 152 -0.03 -9.22 -11.09
C THR A 152 -0.35 -9.09 -12.58
N TYR A 153 -1.63 -9.14 -12.94
CA TYR A 153 -2.12 -8.95 -14.30
C TYR A 153 -2.52 -7.50 -14.59
N HIS A 154 -2.58 -6.65 -13.55
CA HIS A 154 -3.05 -5.28 -13.60
C HIS A 154 -4.46 -5.16 -14.22
N ASP A 155 -5.28 -6.17 -14.01
CA ASP A 155 -6.66 -6.22 -14.52
C ASP A 155 -7.65 -5.56 -13.56
N ARG A 156 -7.23 -5.26 -12.34
CA ARG A 156 -8.01 -4.67 -11.24
C ARG A 156 -9.21 -5.51 -10.82
N ARG A 157 -9.15 -6.80 -11.12
CA ARG A 157 -10.23 -7.79 -10.93
C ARG A 157 -9.76 -8.94 -10.08
N ASN A 158 -8.49 -9.33 -10.21
CA ASN A 158 -7.91 -10.43 -9.47
C ASN A 158 -6.71 -9.97 -8.64
N ALA A 159 -6.51 -10.57 -7.48
CA ALA A 159 -5.34 -10.29 -6.66
C ALA A 159 -4.92 -11.47 -5.79
N PHE A 160 -3.62 -11.67 -5.65
CA PHE A 160 -3.05 -12.59 -4.67
C PHE A 160 -2.93 -11.91 -3.31
N TYR A 161 -3.26 -12.63 -2.25
CA TYR A 161 -3.15 -12.19 -0.86
C TYR A 161 -2.10 -13.03 -0.15
N PHE A 162 -1.19 -12.35 0.56
CA PHE A 162 -0.20 -12.99 1.42
C PHE A 162 -0.14 -12.23 2.73
N SER A 163 -0.19 -12.93 3.86
CA SER A 163 -0.13 -12.31 5.18
C SER A 163 0.82 -13.08 6.09
N VAL A 164 1.56 -12.33 6.89
CA VAL A 164 2.57 -12.84 7.82
C VAL A 164 2.46 -12.13 9.16
N ASN A 165 2.57 -12.88 10.26
CA ASN A 165 2.67 -12.34 11.62
C ASN A 165 4.14 -12.28 12.11
N PRO A 166 4.43 -11.63 13.25
CA PRO A 166 5.77 -11.52 13.83
C PRO A 166 6.46 -12.84 14.18
N LEU A 167 5.71 -13.95 14.26
CA LEU A 167 6.25 -15.30 14.51
C LEU A 167 6.45 -16.11 13.23
N GLY A 168 6.14 -15.54 12.07
CA GLY A 168 6.30 -16.20 10.77
C GLY A 168 5.17 -17.17 10.42
N ALA A 169 4.06 -17.14 11.15
CA ALA A 169 2.83 -17.76 10.66
C ALA A 169 2.40 -17.06 9.38
N ARG A 170 1.84 -17.83 8.47
CA ARG A 170 1.57 -17.39 7.10
C ARG A 170 0.21 -17.83 6.62
N LEU A 171 -0.44 -16.93 5.90
CA LEU A 171 -1.78 -17.10 5.37
C LEU A 171 -1.78 -16.56 3.94
N ASP A 172 -2.41 -17.28 3.02
CA ASP A 172 -2.57 -16.83 1.65
C ASP A 172 -4.02 -16.95 1.17
N GLY A 173 -4.30 -16.29 0.06
CA GLY A 173 -5.61 -16.32 -0.55
C GLY A 173 -5.60 -15.69 -1.93
N TYR A 174 -6.73 -15.83 -2.62
CA TYR A 174 -6.90 -15.27 -3.95
C TYR A 174 -8.24 -14.54 -4.05
N LEU A 175 -8.21 -13.31 -4.54
CA LEU A 175 -9.40 -12.53 -4.83
C LEU A 175 -9.74 -12.68 -6.31
N THR A 176 -11.00 -12.96 -6.59
CA THR A 176 -11.57 -12.96 -7.95
C THR A 176 -12.61 -11.87 -8.09
N ASP A 177 -12.86 -11.42 -9.31
CA ASP A 177 -13.90 -10.42 -9.62
C ASP A 177 -15.32 -10.84 -9.21
N GLU A 178 -15.52 -12.15 -9.04
CA GLU A 178 -16.81 -12.75 -8.70
C GLU A 178 -17.06 -12.77 -7.18
N SER A 179 -16.07 -12.41 -6.37
CA SER A 179 -16.13 -12.48 -4.90
C SER A 179 -15.60 -11.21 -4.24
N GLU A 180 -16.34 -10.68 -3.27
CA GLU A 180 -15.87 -9.60 -2.40
C GLU A 180 -14.93 -10.07 -1.29
N ARG A 181 -14.72 -11.40 -1.17
CA ARG A 181 -13.87 -12.02 -0.15
C ARG A 181 -12.72 -12.77 -0.80
N PHE A 182 -11.55 -12.75 -0.15
CA PHE A 182 -10.45 -13.63 -0.50
C PHE A 182 -10.87 -15.10 -0.33
N ASP A 183 -10.65 -15.91 -1.35
CA ASP A 183 -10.67 -17.36 -1.24
C ASP A 183 -9.40 -17.82 -0.53
N MET A 184 -9.54 -18.10 0.76
CA MET A 184 -8.46 -18.56 1.63
C MET A 184 -8.14 -20.05 1.45
N ASN A 185 -8.81 -20.76 0.51
CA ASN A 185 -8.44 -22.13 0.15
C ASN A 185 -7.34 -22.18 -0.91
N TRP A 186 -7.05 -21.05 -1.58
CA TRP A 186 -5.94 -20.96 -2.51
C TRP A 186 -4.63 -21.17 -1.77
N ASN A 187 -3.76 -22.05 -2.28
CA ASN A 187 -2.56 -22.49 -1.58
C ASN A 187 -1.33 -22.33 -2.49
N GLY A 188 -0.66 -21.19 -2.36
CA GLY A 188 0.49 -20.83 -3.17
C GLY A 188 1.81 -21.42 -2.66
N VAL A 189 2.79 -21.58 -3.55
CA VAL A 189 4.17 -21.90 -3.13
C VAL A 189 4.92 -20.60 -2.84
N TRP A 190 5.15 -20.30 -1.57
CA TRP A 190 5.94 -19.17 -1.09
C TRP A 190 6.48 -19.46 0.31
N ASP A 191 7.45 -18.67 0.78
CA ASP A 191 8.01 -18.83 2.13
C ASP A 191 8.27 -17.47 2.78
N CYS A 192 8.36 -17.48 4.10
CA CYS A 192 8.65 -16.30 4.89
C CYS A 192 9.40 -16.62 6.19
N ARG A 193 10.13 -15.62 6.69
CA ARG A 193 10.72 -15.62 8.02
C ARG A 193 10.47 -14.29 8.67
N ALA A 194 10.11 -14.31 9.95
CA ALA A 194 9.87 -13.11 10.72
C ALA A 194 10.54 -13.23 12.10
N ARG A 195 10.87 -12.08 12.68
CA ARG A 195 11.40 -12.00 14.05
C ARG A 195 11.01 -10.69 14.70
N VAL A 196 10.75 -10.75 16.01
CA VAL A 196 10.62 -9.58 16.88
C VAL A 196 12.01 -9.13 17.34
N ASP A 197 12.22 -7.83 17.45
CA ASP A 197 13.40 -7.25 18.09
C ASP A 197 13.06 -5.98 18.88
N SER A 198 14.08 -5.31 19.41
CA SER A 198 13.92 -4.19 20.32
C SER A 198 13.30 -2.93 19.71
N SER A 199 13.09 -2.85 18.39
CA SER A 199 12.36 -1.71 17.80
C SER A 199 11.08 -2.11 17.08
N GLY A 200 10.65 -3.37 17.17
CA GLY A 200 9.44 -3.86 16.52
C GLY A 200 9.64 -5.27 16.00
N TRP A 201 9.37 -5.49 14.71
CA TRP A 201 9.61 -6.77 14.05
C TRP A 201 9.98 -6.61 12.58
N VAL A 202 10.54 -7.67 12.01
CA VAL A 202 10.86 -7.76 10.58
C VAL A 202 10.25 -9.00 9.97
N ALA A 203 10.01 -8.94 8.67
CA ALA A 203 9.69 -10.08 7.86
C ALA A 203 10.47 -10.05 6.54
N GLU A 204 10.85 -11.23 6.10
CA GLU A 204 11.32 -11.50 4.75
C GLU A 204 10.35 -12.48 4.09
N ILE A 205 9.93 -12.17 2.87
CA ILE A 205 8.99 -12.98 2.10
C ILE A 205 9.63 -13.26 0.74
N VAL A 206 9.56 -14.51 0.29
CA VAL A 206 9.94 -14.92 -1.07
C VAL A 206 8.75 -15.53 -1.79
N ILE A 207 8.43 -14.99 -2.96
CA ILE A 207 7.37 -15.46 -3.84
C ILE A 207 7.97 -15.79 -5.21
N PRO A 208 8.09 -17.08 -5.57
CA PRO A 208 8.42 -17.48 -6.93
C PRO A 208 7.43 -16.89 -7.94
N PHE A 209 7.91 -16.33 -9.05
CA PHE A 209 7.03 -15.75 -10.08
C PHE A 209 6.03 -16.76 -10.67
N ARG A 210 6.35 -18.06 -10.62
CA ARG A 210 5.43 -19.13 -11.03
C ARG A 210 4.17 -19.22 -10.15
N THR A 211 4.22 -18.70 -8.93
CA THR A 211 3.11 -18.66 -7.97
C THR A 211 2.14 -17.52 -8.29
N LEU A 212 2.60 -16.50 -9.03
CA LEU A 212 1.87 -15.27 -9.35
C LEU A 212 1.24 -15.30 -10.76
N ARG A 213 0.88 -16.49 -11.24
CA ARG A 213 0.27 -16.72 -12.56
C ARG A 213 -1.15 -17.24 -12.39
#